data_AF-A0A817LMA2-F1
#
_entry.id   AF-A0A817LMA2-F1
#
_cell.length_a   1.000
_cell.length_b   1.000
_cell.length_c   1.000
_cell.angle_alpha   90.00
_cell.angle_beta   90.00
_cell.angle_gamma   90.00
#
_symmetry.space_group_name_H-M   'P 1'
#
loop_
_entity.id
_entity.type
_entity.pdbx_description
1 polymer ?
#
loop_
_entity_poly.entity_id
_entity_poly.type
_entity_poly.pdbx_seq_one_letter_code
_entity_poly.pdbx_strand_id
1 'polypeptide(L)'
;PLMRTVYAIHYDNNKHRLYAVSGRNGKSRALGFTYSVHPESFGQLIATWEPNDKFGEPHDLALSVNGRSLFVGEIRPNRIDSFDVLN
;
A
#
# COMPACT_ATOMS: atom_id res chain seq x y z
N PRO A 1 -7.78 4.91 -19.27
CA PRO A 1 -6.86 4.80 -18.11
C PRO A 1 -6.84 3.35 -17.59
N LEU A 2 -5.67 2.71 -17.49
CA LEU A 2 -5.54 1.38 -16.89
C LEU A 2 -5.88 1.47 -15.39
N MET A 3 -7.13 1.17 -15.04
CA MET A 3 -7.52 1.05 -13.64
C MET A 3 -6.81 -0.17 -13.05
N ARG A 4 -6.02 0.06 -12.00
CA ARG A 4 -5.43 -0.99 -11.19
C ARG A 4 -6.45 -1.38 -10.14
N THR A 5 -6.73 -2.68 -10.00
CA THR A 5 -7.63 -3.15 -8.95
C THR A 5 -6.94 -2.98 -7.60
N VAL A 6 -7.58 -2.26 -6.68
CA VAL A 6 -7.12 -2.14 -5.29
C VAL A 6 -7.67 -3.33 -4.51
N TYR A 7 -6.81 -4.03 -3.78
CA TYR A 7 -7.20 -5.24 -3.03
C TYR A 7 -7.35 -4.96 -1.54
N ALA A 8 -6.51 -4.09 -0.99
CA ALA A 8 -6.63 -3.65 0.40
C ALA A 8 -6.24 -2.20 0.57
N ILE A 9 -6.81 -1.59 1.62
CA ILE A 9 -6.52 -0.24 2.07
C ILE A 9 -6.39 -0.23 3.60
N HIS A 10 -5.57 0.68 4.13
CA HIS A 10 -5.44 0.92 5.56
C HIS A 10 -5.34 2.43 5.82
N TYR A 11 -6.08 2.93 6.81
CA TYR A 11 -6.09 4.36 7.16
C TYR A 11 -5.24 4.62 8.42
N ASP A 12 -4.29 5.55 8.33
CA ASP A 12 -3.56 6.11 9.49
C ASP A 12 -4.10 7.50 9.81
N ASN A 13 -4.91 7.58 10.86
CA ASN A 13 -5.48 8.84 11.32
C ASN A 13 -4.44 9.81 11.87
N ASN A 14 -3.34 9.30 12.45
CA ASN A 14 -2.33 10.15 13.07
C ASN A 14 -1.50 10.90 12.03
N LYS A 15 -1.36 10.34 10.82
CA LYS A 15 -0.62 10.96 9.71
C LYS A 15 -1.51 11.50 8.60
N HIS A 16 -2.83 11.33 8.70
CA HIS A 16 -3.80 11.64 7.63
C HIS A 16 -3.43 10.97 6.29
N ARG A 17 -3.11 9.67 6.35
CA ARG A 17 -2.68 8.89 5.18
C ARG A 17 -3.56 7.68 4.94
N LEU A 18 -3.80 7.38 3.68
CA LEU A 18 -4.39 6.12 3.23
C LEU A 18 -3.30 5.31 2.51
N TYR A 19 -3.01 4.13 3.02
CA TYR A 19 -2.19 3.14 2.34
C TYR A 19 -3.08 2.24 1.50
N ALA A 20 -2.64 1.88 0.31
CA ALA A 20 -3.36 0.94 -0.55
C ALA A 20 -2.37 0.00 -1.22
N VAL A 21 -2.80 -1.22 -1.51
CA VAL A 21 -2.06 -2.15 -2.36
C VAL A 21 -2.95 -2.63 -3.50
N SER A 22 -2.39 -2.61 -4.71
CA SER A 22 -3.08 -3.12 -5.90
C SER A 22 -2.67 -4.56 -6.19
N GLY A 23 -3.58 -5.34 -6.71
CA GLY A 23 -3.26 -6.63 -7.33
C GLY A 23 -2.54 -6.49 -8.66
N ARG A 24 -1.92 -7.58 -9.11
CA ARG A 24 -1.51 -7.73 -10.51
C ARG A 24 -2.77 -7.94 -11.34
N ASN A 25 -2.91 -7.19 -12.43
CA ASN A 25 -3.77 -7.57 -13.54
C ASN A 25 -2.86 -7.81 -14.74
N GLY A 26 -3.25 -8.63 -15.73
CA GLY A 26 -2.36 -9.06 -16.83
C GLY A 26 -1.68 -7.95 -17.66
N LYS A 27 -1.94 -6.67 -17.36
CA LYS A 27 -1.34 -5.48 -17.97
C LYS A 27 -0.53 -4.62 -16.99
N SER A 28 -0.60 -4.85 -15.69
CA SER A 28 0.06 -4.01 -14.68
C SER A 28 0.51 -4.82 -13.47
N ARG A 29 1.77 -4.62 -13.11
CA ARG A 29 2.37 -5.13 -11.87
C ARG A 29 1.68 -4.54 -10.63
N ALA A 30 1.61 -5.29 -9.54
CA ALA A 30 1.16 -4.80 -8.25
C ALA A 30 2.09 -3.69 -7.71
N LEU A 31 1.53 -2.76 -6.95
CA LEU A 31 2.21 -1.65 -6.30
C LEU A 31 1.49 -1.30 -5.00
N GLY A 32 2.24 -0.78 -4.05
CA GLY A 32 1.73 -0.04 -2.92
C GLY A 32 1.64 1.45 -3.23
N PHE A 33 0.67 2.11 -2.61
CA PHE A 33 0.39 3.53 -2.76
C PHE A 33 0.18 4.17 -1.40
N THR A 34 0.61 5.41 -1.27
CA THR A 34 0.31 6.27 -0.12
C THR A 34 -0.41 7.50 -0.64
N TYR A 35 -1.61 7.76 -0.15
CA TYR A 35 -2.39 8.95 -0.46
C TYR A 35 -2.56 9.83 0.77
N SER A 36 -2.60 11.14 0.56
CA SER A 36 -3.06 12.06 1.59
C SER A 36 -4.58 12.00 1.69
N VAL A 37 -5.10 12.00 2.91
CA VAL A 37 -6.52 12.24 3.20
C VAL A 37 -6.70 13.47 4.08
N HIS A 38 -5.68 14.32 4.18
CA HIS A 38 -5.81 15.64 4.78
C HIS A 38 -6.75 16.51 3.92
N PRO A 39 -7.64 17.34 4.49
CA PRO A 39 -8.64 18.11 3.73
C PRO A 39 -8.05 18.94 2.59
N GLU A 40 -6.87 19.55 2.80
CA GLU A 40 -6.23 20.42 1.82
C GLU A 40 -5.50 19.66 0.68
N SER A 41 -5.20 18.38 0.87
CA SER A 41 -4.47 17.55 -0.09
C SER A 41 -5.15 16.22 -0.36
N PHE A 42 -6.46 16.17 -0.14
CA PHE A 42 -7.23 14.92 -0.21
C PHE A 42 -7.09 14.26 -1.58
N GLY A 43 -6.71 12.97 -1.58
CA GLY A 43 -6.52 12.18 -2.78
C GLY A 43 -5.18 12.42 -3.50
N GLN A 44 -4.31 13.29 -2.98
CA GLN A 44 -2.96 13.47 -3.53
C GLN A 44 -2.15 12.20 -3.31
N LEU A 45 -1.55 11.67 -4.39
CA LEU A 45 -0.58 10.58 -4.30
C LEU A 45 0.74 11.11 -3.71
N ILE A 46 1.12 10.61 -2.55
CA ILE A 46 2.37 10.94 -1.86
C ILE A 46 3.51 10.07 -2.39
N ALA A 47 3.27 8.75 -2.48
CA ALA A 47 4.32 7.80 -2.85
C ALA A 47 3.75 6.54 -3.51
N THR A 48 4.60 5.90 -4.32
CA THR A 48 4.45 4.51 -4.75
C THR A 48 5.61 3.69 -4.19
N TRP A 49 5.33 2.46 -3.79
CA TRP A 49 6.32 1.59 -3.15
C TRP A 49 6.07 0.13 -3.47
N GLU A 50 7.11 -0.69 -3.28
CA GLU A 50 7.12 -2.12 -3.54
C GLU A 50 8.36 -2.77 -2.91
N PRO A 51 8.36 -4.08 -2.66
CA PRO A 51 9.56 -4.77 -2.19
C PRO A 51 10.58 -4.85 -3.32
N ASN A 52 11.85 -5.11 -2.97
CA ASN A 52 12.96 -5.16 -3.92
C ASN A 52 12.72 -6.20 -5.03
N ASP A 53 12.18 -7.35 -4.68
CA ASP A 53 11.86 -8.46 -5.57
C ASP A 53 10.45 -8.37 -6.19
N LYS A 54 9.78 -7.23 -6.00
CA LYS A 54 8.43 -6.92 -6.48
C LYS A 54 7.35 -7.77 -5.81
N PHE A 55 6.15 -7.24 -5.84
CA PHE A 55 4.96 -7.96 -5.38
C PHE A 55 4.60 -9.13 -6.31
N GLY A 56 4.27 -10.26 -5.70
CA GLY A 56 3.62 -11.40 -6.33
C GLY A 56 2.11 -11.17 -6.40
N GLU A 57 1.41 -11.57 -5.35
CA GLU A 57 -0.04 -11.40 -5.19
C GLU A 57 -0.34 -10.81 -3.81
N PRO A 58 -0.14 -9.49 -3.61
CA PRO A 58 -0.45 -8.82 -2.35
C PRO A 58 -1.95 -8.68 -2.20
N HIS A 59 -2.44 -8.94 -1.00
CA HIS A 59 -3.88 -9.04 -0.75
C HIS A 59 -4.34 -8.21 0.44
N ASP A 60 -3.50 -8.00 1.45
CA ASP A 60 -3.90 -7.33 2.69
C ASP A 60 -2.83 -6.38 3.24
N LEU A 61 -3.26 -5.44 4.10
CA LEU A 61 -2.42 -4.43 4.75
C LEU A 61 -2.69 -4.33 6.25
N ALA A 62 -1.62 -4.28 7.04
CA ALA A 62 -1.69 -3.96 8.46
C ALA A 62 -0.65 -2.89 8.84
N LEU A 63 -1.04 -1.92 9.66
CA LEU A 63 -0.14 -0.92 10.20
C LEU A 63 0.23 -1.29 11.65
N SER A 64 1.50 -1.14 12.01
CA SER A 64 1.94 -1.30 13.39
C SER A 64 1.24 -0.29 14.31
N VAL A 65 1.07 -0.63 15.59
CA VAL A 65 0.40 0.24 16.59
C VAL A 65 1.05 1.63 16.68
N ASN A 66 2.38 1.70 16.53
CA ASN A 66 3.12 2.97 16.55
C ASN A 66 3.14 3.69 15.18
N GLY A 67 2.49 3.13 14.15
CA GLY A 67 2.42 3.69 12.81
C GLY A 67 3.75 3.77 12.05
N ARG A 68 4.78 3.03 12.48
CA ARG A 68 6.13 3.08 11.89
C ARG A 68 6.37 2.00 10.84
N SER A 69 5.59 0.93 10.84
CA SER A 69 5.78 -0.18 9.92
C SER A 69 4.45 -0.57 9.29
N LEU A 70 4.46 -0.71 7.97
CA LEU A 70 3.34 -1.22 7.20
C LEU A 70 3.68 -2.64 6.73
N PHE A 71 2.79 -3.59 7.00
CA PHE A 71 2.93 -4.99 6.61
C PHE A 71 2.00 -5.29 5.45
N VAL A 72 2.51 -6.00 4.45
CA VAL A 72 1.73 -6.47 3.30
C VAL A 72 1.71 -8.00 3.31
N GLY A 73 0.52 -8.57 3.42
CA GLY A 73 0.31 -10.00 3.29
C GLY A 73 0.15 -10.41 1.82
N GLU A 74 0.97 -11.35 1.36
CA GLU A 74 0.89 -11.89 -0.01
C GLU A 74 0.39 -13.33 -0.02
N ILE A 75 -0.63 -13.61 -0.83
CA ILE A 75 -1.14 -14.98 -1.04
C ILE A 75 -0.22 -15.81 -1.94
N ARG A 76 0.64 -15.14 -2.72
CA ARG A 76 1.78 -15.74 -3.43
C ARG A 76 2.92 -14.74 -3.45
N PRO A 77 4.14 -15.09 -3.00
CA PRO A 77 4.62 -16.44 -2.70
C PRO A 77 4.38 -16.93 -1.25
N ASN A 78 3.33 -16.47 -0.55
CA ASN A 78 3.08 -16.75 0.89
C ASN A 78 4.11 -16.12 1.82
N ARG A 79 4.27 -14.80 1.72
CA ARG A 79 5.17 -14.04 2.61
C ARG A 79 4.50 -12.78 3.14
N ILE A 80 5.17 -12.16 4.10
CA ILE A 80 4.83 -10.84 4.62
C ILE A 80 6.02 -9.93 4.35
N ASP A 81 5.78 -8.84 3.62
CA ASP A 81 6.76 -7.77 3.44
C ASP A 81 6.48 -6.65 4.44
N SER A 82 7.54 -6.05 4.99
CA SER A 82 7.45 -4.91 5.90
C SER A 82 8.11 -3.67 5.30
N PHE A 83 7.44 -2.53 5.42
CA PHE A 83 7.91 -1.24 4.91
C PHE A 83 7.98 -0.24 6.06
N ASP A 84 9.07 0.52 6.12
CA ASP A 84 9.15 1.67 7.01
C ASP A 84 8.20 2.76 6.50
N VAL A 85 7.36 3.24 7.41
CA VAL A 85 6.51 4.38 7.16
C VAL A 85 7.32 5.63 7.48
N LEU A 86 7.71 6.34 6.43
CA LEU A 86 8.34 7.65 6.56
C LEU A 86 7.37 8.60 7.29
N ASN A 87 7.89 9.46 8.17
CA ASN A 87 7.09 10.50 8.82
C ASN A 87 6.68 11.58 7.83
#